data_AF-A0A1S9M7J9-F1
#
_entry.id   AF-A0A1S9M7J9-F1
#
_cell.length_a   1.000
_cell.length_b   1.000
_cell.length_c   1.000
_cell.angle_alpha   90.00
_cell.angle_beta   90.00
_cell.angle_gamma   90.00
#
_symmetry.space_group_name_H-M   'P 1'
#
loop_
_entity.id
_entity.type
_entity.pdbx_description
1 polymer ?
#
loop_
_entity_poly.entity_id
_entity_poly.type
_entity_poly.pdbx_seq_one_letter_code
_entity_poly.pdbx_strand_id
1 'polypeptide(L)' 'MFTTLPARASLSFMTKWEYATIPLIIHATKQILDQWGEDGWELVQVVPGPDGNGLVAYLKREKQ' A
#
# COMPACT_ATOMS: atom_id res chain seq x y z
N MET A 1 1.97 -15.07 -50.64
CA MET A 1 2.08 -15.86 -49.41
C MET A 1 2.69 -14.94 -48.36
N PHE A 2 1.87 -14.30 -47.51
CA PHE A 2 2.35 -13.36 -46.50
C PHE A 2 2.16 -13.99 -45.13
N THR A 3 3.28 -14.19 -44.45
CA THR A 3 3.43 -14.80 -43.13
C THR A 3 2.83 -13.91 -42.05
N THR A 4 1.92 -14.46 -41.26
CA THR A 4 1.33 -13.85 -40.07
C THR A 4 2.40 -13.71 -38.98
N LEU A 5 2.68 -12.49 -38.51
CA LEU A 5 3.47 -12.25 -37.31
C LEU A 5 2.53 -12.34 -36.08
N PRO A 6 2.82 -13.17 -35.05
CA PRO A 6 2.07 -13.09 -33.81
C PRO A 6 2.59 -11.89 -33.00
N ALA A 7 1.73 -10.87 -32.84
CA ALA A 7 1.97 -9.82 -31.85
C ALA A 7 1.97 -10.46 -30.47
N ARG A 8 3.15 -10.61 -29.86
CA ARG A 8 3.30 -11.11 -28.50
C ARG A 8 2.84 -10.01 -27.55
N ALA A 9 1.57 -10.07 -27.15
CA ALA A 9 1.06 -9.28 -26.05
C ALA A 9 1.84 -9.67 -24.79
N SER A 10 2.77 -8.80 -24.38
CA SER A 10 3.37 -8.88 -23.05
C SER A 10 2.27 -8.44 -22.08
N LEU A 11 1.61 -9.40 -21.43
CA LEU A 11 0.75 -9.10 -20.29
C LEU A 11 1.65 -8.50 -19.21
N SER A 12 1.68 -7.17 -19.15
CA SER A 12 2.17 -6.45 -17.99
C SER A 12 1.33 -6.93 -16.81
N PHE A 13 1.90 -7.78 -15.95
CA PHE A 13 1.26 -8.13 -14.69
C PHE A 13 1.03 -6.81 -13.94
N MET A 14 -0.21 -6.32 -13.94
CA MET A 14 -0.57 -5.14 -13.17
C MET A 14 -0.36 -5.51 -11.70
N THR A 15 0.62 -4.87 -11.07
CA THR A 15 0.82 -4.97 -9.62
C THR A 15 -0.49 -4.56 -8.96
N LYS A 16 -1.11 -5.53 -8.29
CA LYS A 16 -2.30 -5.28 -7.48
C LYS A 16 -1.79 -4.72 -6.15
N TRP A 17 -2.43 -3.66 -5.66
CA TRP A 17 -2.04 -3.03 -4.41
C TRP A 17 -3.10 -3.35 -3.36
N GLU A 18 -2.65 -3.70 -2.17
CA GLU A 18 -3.50 -3.79 -0.98
C GLU A 18 -3.28 -2.55 -0.13
N TYR A 19 -4.37 -1.96 0.36
CA TYR A 19 -4.36 -0.77 1.20
C TYR A 19 -4.92 -1.10 2.59
N ALA A 20 -4.22 -0.67 3.63
CA ALA A 20 -4.68 -0.77 5.00
C ALA A 20 -4.75 0.63 5.62
N THR A 21 -5.78 0.83 6.44
CA THR A 21 -5.97 2.04 7.23
C THR A 21 -5.99 1.65 8.69
N ILE A 22 -5.09 2.23 9.47
CA ILE A 22 -5.00 1.96 10.90
C ILE A 22 -5.05 3.25 11.73
N PRO A 23 -5.84 3.26 12.82
CA PRO A 23 -5.78 4.34 13.79
C PRO A 23 -4.48 4.23 14.58
N LEU A 24 -3.71 5.30 14.59
CA LEU A 24 -2.49 5.46 15.36
C LEU A 24 -2.83 6.08 16.72
N ILE A 25 -2.28 5.48 17.76
CA ILE A 25 -2.32 6.03 19.12
C ILE A 25 -1.16 7.01 19.24
N ILE A 26 -1.42 8.28 19.56
CA ILE A 26 -0.44 9.38 19.54
C ILE A 26 0.85 9.03 20.32
N HIS A 27 0.72 8.34 21.46
CA HIS A 27 1.84 7.92 22.30
C HIS A 27 2.53 6.61 21.87
N ALA A 28 1.98 5.88 20.89
CA ALA A 28 2.50 4.60 20.39
C ALA A 28 2.66 4.57 18.86
N THR A 29 2.55 5.72 18.19
CA THR A 29 2.60 5.83 16.72
C THR A 29 3.82 5.13 16.11
N LYS A 30 5.01 5.34 16.69
CA LYS A 30 6.24 4.69 16.22
C LYS A 30 6.16 3.17 16.31
N GLN A 31 5.77 2.62 17.45
CA GLN A 31 5.66 1.17 17.63
C GLN A 31 4.69 0.54 16.61
N ILE A 32 3.55 1.19 16.37
CA ILE A 32 2.58 0.71 15.38
C ILE A 32 3.23 0.73 14.00
N LEU A 33 3.82 1.85 13.56
CA LEU A 33 4.43 1.94 12.24
C LEU A 33 5.60 0.97 12.03
N ASP A 34 6.45 0.78 13.04
CA ASP A 34 7.54 -0.22 13.01
C ASP A 34 6.96 -1.63 12.82
N GLN A 35 5.93 -2.02 13.60
CA GLN A 35 5.32 -3.36 13.49
C GLN A 35 4.72 -3.64 12.11
N TRP A 36 4.06 -2.65 11.50
CA TRP A 36 3.49 -2.79 10.16
C TRP A 36 4.56 -2.74 9.07
N GLY A 37 5.63 -1.96 9.28
CA GLY A 37 6.81 -1.95 8.42
C GLY A 37 7.50 -3.32 8.38
N GLU A 38 7.62 -3.99 9.54
CA GLU A 38 8.14 -5.36 9.62
C GLU A 38 7.23 -6.38 8.92
N ASP A 39 5.92 -6.15 8.92
CA ASP A 39 4.92 -6.97 8.21
C ASP A 39 4.95 -6.74 6.68
N GLY A 40 5.78 -5.81 6.20
CA GLY A 40 6.00 -5.53 4.78
C GLY A 40 5.08 -4.45 4.21
N TRP A 41 4.42 -3.66 5.07
CA TRP A 41 3.60 -2.55 4.65
C TRP A 41 4.41 -1.26 4.50
N GLU A 42 4.22 -0.56 3.38
CA GLU A 42 4.82 0.74 3.13
C GLU A 42 3.89 1.86 3.59
N LEU A 43 4.36 2.73 4.48
CA LEU A 43 3.63 3.90 4.93
C LEU A 43 3.51 4.91 3.77
N VAL A 44 2.28 5.24 3.40
CA VAL A 44 1.98 6.24 2.35
C VAL A 44 1.84 7.62 2.96
N GLN A 45 0.97 7.75 3.96
CA GLN A 45 0.69 9.03 4.60
C GLN A 45 0.07 8.84 5.99
N VAL A 46 0.33 9.79 6.88
CA VAL A 46 -0.39 9.94 8.14
C VAL A 46 -1.25 11.20 8.07
N VAL A 47 -2.55 11.06 8.32
CA VAL A 47 -3.52 12.17 8.27
C VAL A 47 -4.18 12.32 9.64
N PRO A 48 -4.33 13.54 10.17
CA PRO A 48 -5.14 13.76 11.36
C PRO A 48 -6.62 13.53 11.03
N GLY A 49 -7.33 12.83 11.91
CA GLY A 49 -8.78 12.67 11.81
C GLY A 49 -9.50 14.01 11.79
N PRO A 50 -10.71 14.10 11.20
CA PRO A 50 -11.46 15.35 11.04
C PRO A 50 -11.73 16.07 12.36
N ASP A 51 -11.77 15.33 13.48
CA ASP A 51 -12.00 15.86 14.82
C ASP A 51 -10.70 16.18 15.60
N GLY A 52 -9.53 16.00 14.97
CA GLY A 52 -8.21 16.23 15.58
C GLY A 52 -7.81 15.22 16.67
N ASN A 53 -8.68 14.26 17.00
CA ASN A 53 -8.52 13.39 18.16
C ASN A 53 -7.86 12.03 17.86
N GLY A 54 -7.33 11.84 16.65
CA GLY A 54 -6.67 10.60 16.24
C GLY A 54 -5.82 10.79 14.99
N LEU A 55 -4.73 10.05 14.89
CA LEU A 55 -3.92 9.97 13.69
C LEU A 55 -4.33 8.71 12.92
N VAL A 56 -4.44 8.78 11.61
CA VAL A 56 -4.71 7.61 10.75
C VAL A 56 -3.55 7.44 9.81
N ALA A 57 -2.95 6.24 9.79
CA ALA A 57 -1.94 5.87 8.81
C ALA A 57 -2.59 5.12 7.65
N TYR A 58 -2.25 5.55 6.44
CA TYR A 58 -2.50 4.82 5.20
C TYR A 58 -1.26 4.05 4.83
N LEU A 59 -1.41 2.74 4.68
CA LEU A 59 -0.35 1.85 4.26
C LEU A 59 -0.74 1.16 2.96
N LYS A 60 0.26 0.83 2.15
CA LYS A 60 0.10 0.03 0.94
C LYS A 60 1.10 -1.12 0.96
N ARG A 61 0.74 -2.24 0.35
CA ARG A 61 1.67 -3.33 0.04
C ARG A 61 1.38 -3.88 -1.35
N GLU A 62 2.39 -4.45 -1.97
CA GLU A 62 2.23 -5.20 -3.22
C GLU A 62 1.51 -6.51 -2.91
N LYS A 63 0.39 -6.74 -3.59
CA LYS A 63 -0.32 -8.00 -3.53
C LYS A 63 0.42 -9.01 -4.40
N GLN A 64 1.11 -9.94 -3.76
CA GLN A 64 1.69 -11.11 -4.43
C GLN A 64 0.60 -12.08 -4.89
#